data_AF-A0A383CM99-F1
#
_entry.id   AF-A0A383CM99-F1
#
_cell.length_a   1.000
_cell.length_b   1.000
_cell.length_c   1.000
_cell.angle_alpha   90.00
_cell.angle_beta   90.00
_cell.angle_gamma   90.00
#
_symmetry.space_group_name_H-M   'P 1'
#
loop_
_entity.id
_entity.type
_entity.pdbx_description
1 polymer ?
#
loop_
_entity_poly.entity_id
_entity_poly.type
_entity_poly.pdbx_seq_one_letter_code
_entity_poly.pdbx_strand_id
1 'polypeptide(L)'
;MSQIRLYRLGLVFVVCGLVTMLFNHTISAQEPKDWGGDLVFHTFSIAAVDPSTGESGVAVTTRVPCVGNGVPWVRAGVGAVATQASTRTAYGAELLDMLEQGMSPAEALATAVASDPVANRRQVGVVALDGRAAQHTGDGTSSWAGHRS
;
A
#
# COMPACT_ATOMS: atom_id res chain seq x y z
N MET A 1 52.25 -24.70 6.29
CA MET A 1 51.13 -23.80 6.65
C MET A 1 51.49 -23.12 7.97
N SER A 2 51.76 -21.81 7.96
CA SER A 2 52.29 -21.08 9.12
C SER A 2 51.24 -20.91 10.22
N GLN A 3 51.64 -21.18 11.46
CA GLN A 3 50.86 -21.05 12.71
C GLN A 3 50.04 -19.74 12.77
N ILE A 4 50.54 -18.66 12.17
CA ILE A 4 49.91 -17.33 12.14
C ILE A 4 48.52 -17.33 11.44
N ARG A 5 48.31 -18.19 10.43
CA ARG A 5 46.99 -18.29 9.76
C ARG A 5 45.94 -18.99 10.63
N LEU A 6 46.37 -19.93 11.48
CA LEU A 6 45.48 -20.68 12.37
C LEU A 6 44.98 -19.80 13.52
N TYR A 7 45.86 -18.97 14.11
CA TYR A 7 45.48 -18.00 15.15
C TYR A 7 44.57 -16.87 14.64
N ARG A 8 44.80 -16.36 13.43
CA ARG A 8 43.91 -15.35 12.82
C ARG A 8 42.51 -15.91 12.56
N LEU A 9 42.41 -17.16 12.13
CA LEU A 9 41.12 -17.81 11.91
C LEU A 9 40.39 -18.06 13.24
N GLY A 10 41.09 -18.55 14.26
CA GLY A 10 40.53 -18.73 15.61
C GLY A 10 40.05 -17.43 16.25
N LEU A 11 40.81 -16.33 16.10
CA LEU A 11 40.43 -15.02 16.62
C LEU A 11 39.17 -14.48 15.92
N VAL A 12 39.01 -14.68 14.62
CA VAL A 12 37.80 -14.28 13.87
C VAL A 12 36.57 -15.03 14.38
N PHE A 13 36.69 -16.34 14.65
CA PHE A 13 35.57 -17.11 15.21
C PHE A 13 35.20 -16.68 16.64
N VAL A 14 36.19 -16.37 17.49
CA VAL A 14 35.95 -15.86 18.84
C VAL A 14 35.27 -14.49 18.82
N VAL A 15 35.72 -13.58 17.94
CA VAL A 15 35.12 -12.25 17.79
C VAL A 15 33.69 -12.35 17.24
N CYS A 16 33.43 -13.17 16.21
CA CYS A 16 32.07 -13.38 15.70
C CYS A 16 31.12 -13.98 16.76
N GLY A 17 31.60 -14.92 17.57
CA GLY A 17 30.83 -15.52 18.66
C GLY A 17 30.50 -14.52 19.78
N LEU A 18 31.45 -13.67 20.16
CA LEU A 18 31.23 -12.59 21.13
C LEU A 18 30.26 -11.54 20.61
N VAL A 19 30.33 -11.17 19.34
CA VAL A 19 29.41 -10.22 18.70
C VAL A 19 27.99 -10.75 18.70
N THR A 20 27.76 -12.04 18.39
CA THR A 20 26.42 -12.64 18.43
C THR A 20 25.84 -12.71 19.84
N MET A 21 26.66 -12.88 20.89
CA MET A 21 26.20 -12.83 22.28
C MET A 21 25.84 -11.41 22.77
N LEU A 22 26.43 -10.36 22.17
CA LEU A 22 26.09 -8.97 22.48
C LEU A 22 24.76 -8.51 21.84
N PHE A 23 24.25 -9.26 20.86
CA PHE A 23 22.97 -8.99 20.19
C PHE A 23 21.91 -10.05 20.55
N ASN A 24 21.69 -10.28 21.85
CA ASN A 24 20.45 -10.91 22.30
C ASN A 24 19.29 -9.92 22.18
N HIS A 25 18.85 -9.65 20.95
CA HIS A 25 17.53 -9.05 20.78
C HIS A 25 16.50 -10.13 21.05
N THR A 26 15.79 -10.00 22.17
CA THR A 26 14.55 -10.74 22.40
C THR A 26 13.59 -10.36 21.28
N ILE A 27 13.45 -11.23 20.28
CA ILE A 27 12.37 -11.09 19.29
C ILE A 27 11.09 -11.47 20.04
N SER A 28 10.45 -10.48 20.64
CA SER A 28 9.07 -10.64 21.07
C SER A 28 8.20 -10.72 19.83
N ALA A 29 7.21 -11.61 19.81
CA ALA A 29 6.13 -11.50 18.85
C ALA A 29 5.48 -10.11 19.02
N GLN A 30 4.99 -9.55 17.91
CA GLN A 30 4.09 -8.41 17.98
C GLN A 30 2.81 -8.89 18.65
N GLU A 31 2.66 -8.60 19.95
CA GLU A 31 1.42 -8.87 20.65
C GLU A 31 0.30 -8.01 20.04
N PRO A 32 -0.93 -8.56 19.90
CA PRO A 32 -2.08 -7.76 19.53
C PRO A 32 -2.17 -6.55 20.46
N LYS A 33 -2.38 -5.37 19.89
CA LYS A 33 -2.63 -4.15 20.67
C LYS A 33 -3.75 -4.43 21.67
N ASP A 34 -3.55 -4.09 22.94
CA ASP A 34 -4.61 -4.09 23.94
C ASP A 34 -5.84 -3.35 23.38
N TRP A 35 -6.95 -4.07 23.29
CA TRP A 35 -8.20 -3.49 22.78
C TRP A 35 -8.63 -2.39 23.76
N GLY A 36 -8.59 -1.13 23.31
CA GLY A 36 -9.09 0.00 24.08
C GLY A 36 -10.61 -0.03 24.25
N GLY A 37 -11.17 0.94 24.96
CA GLY A 37 -12.61 1.02 25.21
C GLY A 37 -13.48 1.18 23.96
N ASP A 38 -12.92 1.73 22.87
CA ASP A 38 -13.59 1.93 21.59
C ASP A 38 -12.88 1.21 20.44
N LEU A 39 -13.66 0.52 19.60
CA LEU A 39 -13.18 -0.09 18.36
C LEU A 39 -13.24 0.93 17.22
N VAL A 40 -12.08 1.46 16.83
CA VAL A 40 -11.94 2.31 15.63
C VAL A 40 -11.47 1.45 14.47
N PHE A 41 -12.26 1.43 13.40
CA PHE A 41 -11.96 0.64 12.21
C PHE A 41 -11.42 1.51 11.09
N HIS A 42 -10.39 1.00 10.42
CA HIS A 42 -9.77 1.66 9.29
C HIS A 42 -9.71 0.71 8.10
N THR A 43 -9.62 1.29 6.90
CA THR A 43 -9.32 0.57 5.67
C THR A 43 -8.02 1.13 5.13
N PHE A 44 -7.07 0.25 4.84
CA PHE A 44 -5.82 0.60 4.19
C PHE A 44 -5.74 -0.15 2.87
N SER A 45 -5.27 0.52 1.84
CA SER A 45 -5.00 -0.10 0.55
C SER A 45 -3.72 0.45 -0.05
N ILE A 46 -3.14 -0.33 -0.96
CA ILE A 46 -2.00 0.05 -1.79
C ILE A 46 -2.32 -0.36 -3.22
N ALA A 47 -2.20 0.58 -4.15
CA ALA A 47 -2.24 0.33 -5.59
C ALA A 47 -0.83 0.57 -6.13
N ALA A 48 -0.29 -0.40 -6.87
CA ALA A 48 1.07 -0.36 -7.37
C ALA A 48 1.17 -0.92 -8.78
N VAL A 49 2.21 -0.50 -9.48
CA VAL A 49 2.60 -1.03 -10.78
C VAL A 49 4.10 -1.32 -10.77
N ASP A 50 4.51 -2.31 -11.55
CA ASP A 50 5.89 -2.49 -11.96
C ASP A 50 6.00 -2.14 -13.45
N PRO A 51 6.51 -0.94 -13.79
CA PRO A 51 6.64 -0.52 -15.19
C PRO A 51 7.61 -1.39 -16.01
N SER A 52 8.51 -2.13 -15.35
CA SER A 52 9.49 -2.98 -16.03
C SER A 52 8.89 -4.30 -16.50
N THR A 53 7.91 -4.85 -15.77
CA THR A 53 7.20 -6.08 -16.11
C THR A 53 5.82 -5.83 -16.72
N GLY A 54 5.27 -4.63 -16.55
CA GLY A 54 3.90 -4.31 -16.95
C GLY A 54 2.84 -4.90 -16.00
N GLU A 55 3.24 -5.27 -14.79
CA GLU A 55 2.33 -5.80 -13.77
C GLU A 55 1.68 -4.67 -12.97
N SER A 56 0.44 -4.88 -12.56
CA SER A 56 -0.32 -3.96 -11.72
C SER A 56 -1.12 -4.73 -10.68
N GLY A 57 -1.34 -4.11 -9.51
CA GLY A 57 -1.99 -4.78 -8.40
C GLY A 57 -2.54 -3.83 -7.36
N VAL A 58 -3.53 -4.33 -6.60
CA VAL A 58 -4.08 -3.66 -5.42
C VAL A 58 -4.17 -4.66 -4.27
N ALA A 59 -3.71 -4.26 -3.09
CA ALA A 59 -3.96 -4.97 -1.84
C ALA A 59 -4.77 -4.08 -0.88
N VAL A 60 -5.64 -4.70 -0.09
CA VAL A 60 -6.51 -3.99 0.86
C VAL A 60 -6.67 -4.79 2.15
N THR A 61 -6.71 -4.10 3.28
CA THR A 61 -7.10 -4.64 4.59
C THR A 61 -8.22 -3.78 5.19
N THR A 62 -9.24 -4.45 5.73
CA THR A 62 -10.41 -3.81 6.32
C THR A 62 -11.16 -4.82 7.21
N ARG A 63 -12.04 -4.31 8.08
CA ARG A 63 -13.01 -5.15 8.78
C ARG A 63 -14.21 -5.57 7.93
N VAL A 64 -14.40 -4.96 6.75
CA VAL A 64 -15.57 -5.20 5.90
C VAL A 64 -15.38 -6.53 5.16
N PRO A 65 -16.30 -7.51 5.30
CA PRO A 65 -16.19 -8.78 4.61
C PRO A 65 -16.29 -8.58 3.09
N CYS A 66 -15.62 -9.44 2.34
CA CYS A 66 -15.68 -9.46 0.86
C CYS A 66 -15.21 -8.17 0.17
N VAL A 67 -14.32 -7.39 0.79
CA VAL A 67 -13.80 -6.11 0.26
C VAL A 67 -13.26 -6.17 -1.18
N GLY A 68 -12.85 -7.36 -1.64
CA GLY A 68 -12.35 -7.58 -3.00
C GLY A 68 -13.33 -7.21 -4.11
N ASN A 69 -14.63 -7.13 -3.83
CA ASN A 69 -15.64 -6.68 -4.82
C ASN A 69 -15.80 -5.15 -4.90
N GLY A 70 -15.19 -4.41 -3.98
CA GLY A 70 -15.43 -2.98 -3.79
C GLY A 70 -14.19 -2.14 -4.03
N VAL A 71 -13.09 -2.47 -3.35
CA VAL A 71 -11.91 -1.61 -3.28
C VAL A 71 -10.93 -1.85 -4.43
N PRO A 72 -10.44 -3.08 -4.69
CA PRO A 72 -9.36 -3.30 -5.65
C PRO A 72 -9.88 -3.42 -7.09
N TRP A 73 -9.33 -2.61 -7.99
CA TRP A 73 -9.58 -2.68 -9.43
C TRP A 73 -8.26 -2.65 -10.18
N VAL A 74 -8.10 -3.55 -11.15
CA VAL A 74 -6.86 -3.71 -11.91
C VAL A 74 -7.21 -4.02 -13.36
N ARG A 75 -6.49 -3.42 -14.31
CA ARG A 75 -6.56 -3.77 -15.73
C ARG A 75 -5.15 -3.93 -16.27
N ALA A 76 -4.87 -5.12 -16.81
CA ALA A 76 -3.59 -5.46 -17.40
C ALA A 76 -3.24 -4.46 -18.51
N GLY A 77 -1.99 -3.97 -18.54
CA GLY A 77 -1.55 -2.99 -19.52
C GLY A 77 -2.03 -1.55 -19.29
N VAL A 78 -2.87 -1.28 -18.27
CA VAL A 78 -3.46 0.05 -18.03
C VAL A 78 -3.06 0.61 -16.67
N GLY A 79 -3.34 -0.11 -15.58
CA GLY A 79 -3.06 0.38 -14.24
C GLY A 79 -3.90 -0.28 -13.15
N ALA A 80 -3.97 0.40 -12.00
CA ALA A 80 -4.66 -0.05 -10.80
C ALA A 80 -5.35 1.10 -10.06
N VAL A 81 -6.50 0.81 -9.44
CA VAL A 81 -7.34 1.76 -8.71
C VAL A 81 -7.81 1.13 -7.39
N ALA A 82 -7.69 1.89 -6.30
CA ALA A 82 -8.27 1.56 -5.01
C ALA A 82 -9.34 2.62 -4.64
N THR A 83 -10.62 2.24 -4.57
CA THR A 83 -11.73 3.13 -4.16
C THR A 83 -12.29 2.70 -2.81
N GLN A 84 -12.26 3.57 -1.80
CA GLN A 84 -12.58 3.22 -0.42
C GLN A 84 -13.30 4.37 0.34
N ALA A 85 -13.40 4.25 1.66
CA ALA A 85 -14.27 5.04 2.54
C ALA A 85 -15.75 4.84 2.19
N SER A 86 -16.50 5.90 1.84
CA SER A 86 -17.83 5.74 1.24
C SER A 86 -17.64 5.24 -0.19
N THR A 87 -17.39 3.94 -0.35
CA THR A 87 -16.93 3.34 -1.62
C THR A 87 -17.93 3.60 -2.75
N ARG A 88 -17.42 4.10 -3.89
CA ARG A 88 -18.13 4.17 -5.17
C ARG A 88 -17.44 3.21 -6.13
N THR A 89 -18.03 2.04 -6.35
CA THR A 89 -17.44 0.96 -7.16
C THR A 89 -17.19 1.39 -8.61
N ALA A 90 -18.05 2.23 -9.17
CA ALA A 90 -17.91 2.75 -10.52
C ALA A 90 -16.58 3.49 -10.78
N TYR A 91 -15.95 4.09 -9.77
CA TYR A 91 -14.62 4.71 -9.92
C TYR A 91 -13.57 3.72 -10.41
N GLY A 92 -13.67 2.44 -10.06
CA GLY A 92 -12.73 1.44 -10.52
C GLY A 92 -12.66 1.35 -12.04
N ALA A 93 -13.80 1.07 -12.68
CA ALA A 93 -13.88 0.98 -14.13
C ALA A 93 -13.67 2.35 -14.81
N GLU A 94 -14.33 3.40 -14.33
CA GLU A 94 -14.26 4.74 -14.94
C GLU A 94 -12.83 5.29 -15.00
N LEU A 95 -12.07 5.18 -13.90
CA LEU A 95 -10.68 5.66 -13.87
C LEU A 95 -9.79 4.83 -14.79
N LEU A 96 -9.95 3.50 -14.81
CA LEU A 96 -9.19 2.64 -15.73
C LEU A 96 -9.54 2.94 -17.20
N ASP A 97 -10.80 3.21 -17.53
CA ASP A 97 -11.22 3.61 -18.88
C ASP A 97 -10.58 4.93 -19.30
N MET A 98 -10.48 5.89 -18.38
CA MET A 98 -9.82 7.18 -18.64
C MET A 98 -8.31 7.02 -18.83
N LEU A 99 -7.66 6.18 -18.05
CA LEU A 99 -6.24 5.86 -18.22
C LEU A 99 -5.98 5.18 -19.57
N GLU A 100 -6.83 4.25 -19.99
CA GLU A 100 -6.73 3.56 -21.28
C GLU A 100 -6.90 4.52 -22.46
N GLN A 101 -7.68 5.59 -22.28
CA GLN A 101 -7.82 6.70 -23.24
C GLN A 101 -6.64 7.67 -23.22
N GLY A 102 -5.63 7.43 -22.39
CA GLY A 102 -4.40 8.22 -22.31
C GLY A 102 -4.44 9.41 -21.35
N MET A 103 -5.50 9.58 -20.56
CA MET A 103 -5.51 10.61 -19.51
C MET A 103 -4.48 10.30 -18.43
N SER A 104 -3.91 11.35 -17.83
CA SER A 104 -3.11 11.16 -16.62
C SER A 104 -3.99 10.73 -15.43
N PRO A 105 -3.44 10.01 -14.44
CA PRO A 105 -4.13 9.71 -13.19
C PRO A 105 -4.73 10.95 -12.50
N ALA A 106 -4.02 12.08 -12.55
CA ALA A 106 -4.49 13.33 -11.94
C ALA A 106 -5.71 13.91 -12.68
N GLU A 107 -5.69 13.94 -14.01
CA GLU A 107 -6.81 14.41 -14.83
C GLU A 107 -8.03 13.49 -14.72
N ALA A 108 -7.80 12.17 -14.80
CA ALA A 108 -8.85 11.17 -14.65
C ALA A 108 -9.53 11.29 -13.26
N LEU A 109 -8.73 11.41 -12.20
CA LEU A 109 -9.24 11.54 -10.84
C LEU A 109 -9.97 12.87 -10.63
N ALA A 110 -9.43 13.99 -11.11
CA ALA A 110 -10.09 15.29 -11.02
C ALA A 110 -11.46 15.28 -11.73
N THR A 111 -11.53 14.67 -12.91
CA THR A 111 -12.78 14.48 -13.67
C THR A 111 -13.80 13.64 -12.90
N ALA A 112 -13.37 12.50 -12.35
CA ALA A 112 -14.23 11.61 -11.58
C ALA A 112 -14.73 12.24 -10.26
N VAL A 113 -13.89 13.03 -9.59
CA VAL A 113 -14.22 13.74 -8.35
C VAL A 113 -15.17 14.89 -8.62
N ALA A 114 -14.94 15.69 -9.66
CA ALA A 114 -15.78 16.83 -10.01
C ALA A 114 -17.24 16.43 -10.36
N SER A 115 -17.43 15.19 -10.82
CA SER A 115 -18.75 14.65 -11.18
C SER A 115 -19.45 13.90 -10.05
N ASP A 116 -18.83 13.74 -8.87
CA ASP A 116 -19.42 13.07 -7.71
C ASP A 116 -19.84 14.08 -6.63
N PRO A 117 -21.14 14.36 -6.44
CA PRO A 117 -21.64 15.26 -5.40
C PRO A 117 -21.28 14.83 -3.97
N VAL A 118 -20.85 13.57 -3.78
CA VAL A 118 -20.47 13.00 -2.49
C VAL A 118 -18.96 12.69 -2.45
N ALA A 119 -18.17 13.30 -3.35
CA ALA A 119 -16.72 13.15 -3.44
C ALA A 119 -16.01 13.39 -2.10
N ASN A 120 -16.57 14.28 -1.28
CA ASN A 120 -16.03 14.62 0.04
C ASN A 120 -16.07 13.45 1.04
N ARG A 121 -16.81 12.37 0.77
CA ARG A 121 -16.82 11.13 1.57
C ARG A 121 -16.02 9.99 0.93
N ARG A 122 -15.36 10.24 -0.20
CA ARG A 122 -14.60 9.25 -0.95
C ARG A 122 -13.12 9.31 -0.57
N GLN A 123 -12.45 8.17 -0.72
CA GLN A 123 -11.01 8.11 -0.73
C GLN A 123 -10.57 7.20 -1.86
N VAL A 124 -9.68 7.68 -2.72
CA VAL A 124 -9.31 7.00 -3.97
C VAL A 124 -7.82 7.12 -4.21
N GLY A 125 -7.19 6.03 -4.65
CA GLY A 125 -5.85 6.05 -5.24
C GLY A 125 -5.89 5.43 -6.63
N VAL A 126 -5.19 6.04 -7.58
CA VAL A 126 -5.06 5.55 -8.96
C VAL A 126 -3.60 5.63 -9.39
N VAL A 127 -3.12 4.58 -10.06
CA VAL A 127 -1.77 4.49 -10.63
C VAL A 127 -1.87 3.95 -12.05
N ALA A 128 -1.25 4.66 -13.00
CA ALA A 128 -1.11 4.22 -14.39
C ALA A 128 0.12 3.33 -14.55
N LEU A 129 0.15 2.51 -15.61
CA LEU A 129 1.24 1.55 -15.83
C LEU A 129 2.63 2.20 -15.97
N ASP A 130 2.68 3.47 -16.37
CA ASP A 130 3.93 4.24 -16.45
C ASP A 130 4.43 4.79 -15.10
N GLY A 131 3.76 4.45 -14.00
CA GLY A 131 4.13 4.81 -12.63
C GLY A 131 3.60 6.15 -12.15
N ARG A 132 2.96 6.96 -13.02
CA ARG A 132 2.25 8.16 -12.54
C ARG A 132 1.07 7.76 -11.66
N ALA A 133 0.78 8.56 -10.64
CA ALA A 133 -0.30 8.29 -9.70
C ALA A 133 -1.00 9.58 -9.25
N ALA A 134 -2.21 9.43 -8.73
CA ALA A 134 -2.95 10.49 -8.06
C ALA A 134 -3.86 9.90 -6.98
N GLN A 135 -4.21 10.73 -6.00
CA GLN A 135 -5.06 10.33 -4.89
C GLN A 135 -6.02 11.44 -4.49
N HIS A 136 -7.14 11.03 -3.90
CA HIS A 136 -8.16 11.90 -3.35
C HIS A 136 -8.51 11.42 -1.95
N THR A 137 -8.64 12.34 -1.00
CA THR A 137 -9.15 12.04 0.34
C THR A 137 -10.10 13.17 0.72
N GLY A 138 -11.39 12.87 0.74
CA GLY A 138 -12.41 13.84 1.09
C GLY A 138 -12.42 14.18 2.59
N ASP A 139 -12.84 15.39 2.91
CA ASP A 139 -12.90 15.95 4.26
C ASP A 139 -14.00 15.33 5.16
N GLY A 140 -14.99 14.66 4.56
CA GLY A 140 -16.07 13.95 5.23
C GLY A 140 -15.79 12.45 5.42
N THR A 141 -14.52 12.04 5.36
CA THR A 141 -14.09 10.67 5.67
C THR A 141 -13.91 10.47 7.19
N SER A 142 -13.42 9.31 7.62
CA SER A 142 -13.17 9.03 9.03
C SER A 142 -12.18 10.03 9.65
N SER A 143 -12.22 10.18 10.98
CA SER A 143 -11.35 11.11 11.74
C SER A 143 -9.86 10.95 11.44
N TRP A 144 -9.44 9.73 11.10
CA TRP A 144 -8.15 9.49 10.48
C TRP A 144 -8.36 9.01 9.03
N ALA A 145 -7.84 9.80 8.10
CA ALA A 145 -7.77 9.51 6.68
C ALA A 145 -6.55 10.23 6.06
N GLY A 146 -6.00 9.67 4.99
CA GLY A 146 -4.88 10.25 4.27
C GLY A 146 -4.37 9.33 3.18
N HIS A 147 -3.43 9.83 2.38
CA HIS A 147 -2.79 9.09 1.30
C HIS A 147 -1.32 9.50 1.13
N ARG A 148 -0.53 8.65 0.46
CA ARG A 148 0.86 8.91 0.04
C ARG A 148 1.15 8.17 -1.26
N SER A 149 2.05 8.72 -2.07
CA SER A 149 2.75 8.08 -3.20
C SER A 149 4.23 8.30 -3.07
#